data_AF-A0A529N424-F1
#
_entry.id   AF-A0A529N424-F1
#
_cell.length_a   1.000
_cell.length_b   1.000
_cell.length_c   1.000
_cell.angle_alpha   90.00
_cell.angle_beta   90.00
_cell.angle_gamma   90.00
#
_symmetry.space_group_name_H-M   'P 1'
#
loop_
_entity.id
_entity.type
_entity.pdbx_description
1 polymer ?
#
loop_
_entity_poly.entity_id
_entity_poly.type
_entity_poly.pdbx_seq_one_letter_code
_entity_poly.pdbx_strand_id
1 'polypeptide(L)'
;MKARRHDLMGHGLRWIDYTVMERDEEERHLHEAIALYEKLLGKRPLGWNCRSLPSVNTRDLLVEEGGFLYHSDPCNDDLPYFLDHRDTEILVVPYSKALNDSRYLVAPGYSNPRDFAEDCRSAIDYMLSEADDTGGRMLTIG
;
A
#
# COMPACT_ATOMS: atom_id res chain seq x y z
N MET A 1 17.55 1.61 -6.07
CA MET A 1 16.26 0.98 -6.44
C MET A 1 16.14 0.75 -7.95
N LYS A 2 16.24 1.78 -8.81
CA LYS A 2 16.19 1.65 -10.29
C LYS A 2 17.19 0.64 -10.87
N ALA A 3 18.46 0.70 -10.48
CA ALA A 3 19.48 -0.25 -10.94
C ALA A 3 19.20 -1.71 -10.56
N ARG A 4 18.45 -1.94 -9.47
CA ARG A 4 18.00 -3.25 -9.00
C ARG A 4 16.61 -3.64 -9.51
N ARG A 5 16.02 -2.83 -10.39
CA ARG A 5 14.69 -3.05 -11.00
C ARG A 5 13.56 -3.25 -9.98
N HIS A 6 13.65 -2.60 -8.82
CA HIS A 6 12.54 -2.56 -7.88
C HIS A 6 11.38 -1.77 -8.48
N ASP A 7 10.15 -2.23 -8.22
CA ASP A 7 8.99 -1.41 -8.46
C ASP A 7 8.90 -0.30 -7.39
N LEU A 8 8.48 0.88 -7.83
CA LEU A 8 8.42 2.07 -7.00
C LEU A 8 7.00 2.58 -7.06
N MET A 9 6.24 2.43 -5.98
CA MET A 9 4.89 2.96 -5.90
C MET A 9 4.87 4.43 -5.50
N GLY A 10 3.77 5.12 -5.78
CA GLY A 10 3.49 6.42 -5.18
C GLY A 10 3.17 6.25 -3.70
N HIS A 11 3.81 7.08 -2.86
CA HIS A 11 3.65 7.02 -1.40
C HIS A 11 3.33 8.40 -0.79
N GLY A 12 2.51 9.18 -1.51
CA GLY A 12 2.23 10.59 -1.20
C GLY A 12 3.36 11.54 -1.61
N LEU A 13 3.04 12.83 -1.72
CA LEU A 13 4.05 13.89 -1.91
C LEU A 13 4.88 14.07 -0.64
N ARG A 14 4.20 14.01 0.49
CA ARG A 14 4.74 14.21 1.85
C ARG A 14 4.28 13.07 2.74
N TRP A 15 5.13 12.68 3.67
CA TRP A 15 4.82 11.67 4.67
C TRP A 15 4.08 12.30 5.87
N ILE A 16 2.84 12.75 5.65
CA ILE A 16 1.97 13.43 6.63
C ILE A 16 0.61 12.73 6.76
N ASP A 17 -0.23 13.19 7.67
CA ASP A 17 -1.58 12.65 7.86
C ASP A 17 -2.54 13.21 6.79
N TYR A 18 -3.06 12.34 5.92
CA TYR A 18 -4.03 12.69 4.89
C TYR A 18 -5.48 12.50 5.37
N THR A 19 -5.72 11.82 6.49
CA THR A 19 -7.08 11.47 6.94
C THR A 19 -7.97 12.69 7.19
N VAL A 20 -7.33 13.82 7.49
CA VAL A 20 -7.97 15.13 7.78
C VAL A 20 -7.67 16.18 6.71
N MET A 21 -7.06 15.79 5.58
CA MET A 21 -6.70 16.72 4.52
C MET A 21 -7.94 17.09 3.70
N GLU A 22 -8.08 18.39 3.42
CA GLU A 22 -9.12 18.87 2.51
C GLU A 22 -8.88 18.34 1.10
N ARG A 23 -9.97 18.02 0.40
CA ARG A 23 -9.91 17.33 -0.91
C ARG A 23 -9.02 18.05 -1.93
N ASP A 24 -9.18 19.36 -2.07
CA ASP A 24 -8.43 20.17 -3.05
C ASP A 24 -6.92 20.16 -2.75
N GLU A 25 -6.53 20.13 -1.47
CA GLU A 25 -5.12 20.05 -1.08
C GLU A 25 -4.55 18.65 -1.35
N GLU A 26 -5.32 17.61 -1.08
CA GLU A 26 -4.94 16.23 -1.36
C GLU A 26 -4.79 15.98 -2.86
N GLU A 27 -5.70 16.48 -3.68
CA GLU A 27 -5.63 16.42 -5.15
C GLU A 27 -4.36 17.12 -5.67
N ARG A 28 -4.07 18.32 -5.15
CA ARG A 28 -2.82 19.03 -5.47
C ARG A 28 -1.59 18.20 -5.10
N HIS A 29 -1.58 17.59 -3.91
CA HIS A 29 -0.49 16.71 -3.48
C HIS A 29 -0.35 15.47 -4.37
N LEU A 30 -1.47 14.86 -4.79
CA LEU A 30 -1.47 13.70 -5.69
C LEU A 30 -0.78 14.05 -7.02
N HIS A 31 -1.21 15.13 -7.68
CA HIS A 31 -0.65 15.53 -8.97
C HIS A 31 0.80 15.98 -8.87
N GLU A 32 1.18 16.70 -7.81
CA GLU A 32 2.58 17.11 -7.59
C GLU A 32 3.47 15.88 -7.33
N ALA A 33 2.99 14.88 -6.61
CA ALA A 33 3.72 13.62 -6.39
C ALA A 33 3.93 12.86 -7.70
N ILE A 34 2.89 12.76 -8.55
CA ILE A 34 2.98 12.11 -9.86
C ILE A 34 4.00 12.84 -10.75
N ALA A 35 3.91 14.17 -10.84
CA ALA A 35 4.83 14.98 -11.65
C ALA A 35 6.28 14.87 -11.16
N LEU A 36 6.51 14.86 -9.83
CA LEU A 36 7.83 14.67 -9.26
C LEU A 36 8.37 13.27 -9.56
N TYR A 37 7.53 12.24 -9.42
CA TYR A 37 7.89 10.86 -9.73
C TYR A 37 8.30 10.73 -11.21
N GLU A 38 7.52 11.28 -12.14
CA GLU A 38 7.82 11.30 -13.58
C GLU A 38 9.13 12.03 -13.88
N LYS A 39 9.34 13.21 -13.27
CA LYS A 39 10.58 13.98 -13.43
C LYS A 39 11.82 13.20 -12.99
N LEU A 40 11.73 12.44 -11.90
CA LEU A 40 12.87 11.72 -11.33
C LEU A 40 13.11 10.35 -11.99
N LEU A 41 12.04 9.67 -12.39
CA LEU A 41 12.11 8.26 -12.81
C LEU A 41 11.89 8.07 -14.32
N GLY A 42 11.32 9.07 -15.00
CA GLY A 42 11.02 9.05 -16.44
C GLY A 42 9.74 8.28 -16.80
N LYS A 43 8.94 7.92 -15.81
CA LYS A 43 7.67 7.20 -15.92
C LYS A 43 6.79 7.56 -14.72
N ARG A 44 5.47 7.38 -14.80
CA ARG A 44 4.54 7.60 -13.69
C ARG A 44 4.53 6.43 -12.68
N PRO A 45 4.05 6.62 -11.44
CA PRO A 45 3.72 5.51 -10.55
C PRO A 45 2.47 4.78 -11.06
N LEU A 46 2.47 3.45 -10.94
CA LEU A 46 1.32 2.61 -11.32
C LEU A 46 0.56 2.07 -10.10
N GLY A 47 1.18 2.07 -8.92
CA GLY A 47 0.55 1.74 -7.65
C GLY A 47 0.56 2.94 -6.70
N TRP A 48 -0.40 2.99 -5.78
CA TRP A 48 -0.46 4.02 -4.73
C TRP A 48 -0.69 3.42 -3.34
N ASN A 49 -0.06 3.98 -2.32
CA ASN A 49 -0.34 3.68 -0.91
C ASN A 49 -0.08 4.92 -0.06
N CYS A 50 -1.00 5.29 0.81
CA CYS A 50 -0.80 6.39 1.74
C CYS A 50 0.10 5.98 2.91
N ARG A 51 0.73 6.97 3.56
CA ARG A 51 1.62 6.78 4.72
C ARG A 51 1.07 5.77 5.76
N SER A 52 -0.16 6.01 6.21
CA SER A 52 -0.82 5.21 7.25
C SER A 52 -2.20 4.81 6.81
N LEU A 53 -3.09 5.80 6.73
CA LEU A 53 -4.47 5.64 6.29
C LEU A 53 -4.74 6.68 5.18
N PRO A 54 -5.56 6.31 4.19
CA PRO A 54 -6.07 7.26 3.21
C PRO A 54 -7.09 8.20 3.87
N SER A 55 -7.37 9.32 3.22
CA SER A 55 -8.54 10.13 3.51
C SER A 55 -9.80 9.46 2.96
N VAL A 56 -10.97 10.04 3.27
CA VAL A 56 -12.23 9.65 2.63
C VAL A 56 -12.27 9.97 1.12
N ASN A 57 -11.41 10.88 0.66
CA ASN A 57 -11.32 11.34 -0.73
C ASN A 57 -10.31 10.55 -1.56
N THR A 58 -9.29 9.94 -0.94
CA THR A 58 -8.14 9.36 -1.66
C THR A 58 -8.57 8.43 -2.79
N ARG A 59 -9.52 7.51 -2.54
CA ARG A 59 -9.97 6.55 -3.57
C ARG A 59 -10.62 7.26 -4.77
N ASP A 60 -11.49 8.23 -4.50
CA ASP A 60 -12.09 9.04 -5.57
C ASP A 60 -11.01 9.70 -6.42
N LEU A 61 -10.03 10.33 -5.78
CA LEU A 61 -8.94 11.03 -6.46
C LEU A 61 -8.09 10.10 -7.31
N LEU A 62 -7.76 8.89 -6.82
CA LEU A 62 -7.00 7.90 -7.58
C LEU A 62 -7.77 7.41 -8.82
N VAL A 63 -9.09 7.20 -8.69
CA VAL A 63 -9.95 6.76 -9.80
C VAL A 63 -10.19 7.90 -10.80
N GLU A 64 -10.40 9.13 -10.33
CA GLU A 64 -10.54 10.33 -11.18
C GLU A 64 -9.26 10.64 -11.95
N GLU A 65 -8.08 10.44 -11.34
CA GLU A 65 -6.79 10.60 -12.02
C GLU A 65 -6.59 9.53 -13.11
N GLY A 66 -7.09 8.30 -12.88
CA GLY A 66 -7.30 7.29 -13.92
C GLY A 66 -6.06 6.58 -14.46
N GLY A 67 -4.86 6.88 -13.96
CA GLY A 67 -3.62 6.26 -14.44
C GLY A 67 -2.99 5.22 -13.50
N PHE A 68 -3.65 4.90 -12.38
CA PHE A 68 -3.21 3.86 -11.46
C PHE A 68 -3.75 2.49 -11.86
N LEU A 69 -2.92 1.46 -11.78
CA LEU A 69 -3.33 0.07 -11.94
C LEU A 69 -3.92 -0.49 -10.65
N TYR A 70 -3.38 -0.07 -9.50
CA TYR A 70 -3.83 -0.55 -8.20
C TYR A 70 -3.57 0.44 -7.08
N HIS A 71 -4.20 0.22 -5.92
CA HIS A 71 -3.80 0.84 -4.67
C HIS A 71 -3.78 -0.17 -3.51
N SER A 72 -3.01 0.14 -2.46
CA SER A 72 -2.72 -0.78 -1.36
C SER A 72 -3.10 -0.23 0.03
N ASP A 73 -3.98 0.77 0.08
CA ASP A 73 -4.45 1.32 1.35
C ASP A 73 -5.25 0.34 2.22
N PRO A 74 -6.11 -0.53 1.66
CA PRO A 74 -6.88 -1.48 2.46
C PRO A 74 -6.00 -2.55 3.12
N CYS A 75 -6.36 -2.91 4.35
CA CYS A 75 -5.74 -3.97 5.15
C CYS A 75 -6.79 -5.01 5.55
N ASN A 76 -7.49 -5.57 4.57
CA ASN A 76 -8.75 -6.29 4.77
C ASN A 76 -8.85 -7.66 4.09
N ASP A 77 -7.83 -8.09 3.34
CA ASP A 77 -7.83 -9.38 2.64
C ASP A 77 -6.40 -9.88 2.39
N ASP A 78 -6.26 -11.18 2.13
CA ASP A 78 -5.00 -11.85 1.74
C ASP A 78 -4.94 -12.07 0.22
N LEU A 79 -5.89 -11.56 -0.55
CA LEU A 79 -5.93 -11.65 -2.01
C LEU A 79 -6.18 -10.28 -2.65
N PRO A 80 -5.60 -10.00 -3.83
CA PRO A 80 -6.02 -8.87 -4.64
C PRO A 80 -7.47 -9.04 -5.08
N TYR A 81 -8.21 -7.94 -5.11
CA TYR A 81 -9.59 -7.93 -5.56
C TYR A 81 -9.89 -6.66 -6.33
N PHE A 82 -10.79 -6.77 -7.29
CA PHE A 82 -11.31 -5.62 -7.99
C PHE A 82 -12.44 -4.98 -7.16
N LEU A 83 -12.40 -3.66 -7.08
CA LEU A 83 -13.41 -2.86 -6.39
C LEU A 83 -14.12 -1.96 -7.39
N ASP A 84 -15.43 -2.17 -7.51
CA ASP A 84 -16.30 -1.22 -8.20
C ASP A 84 -16.35 0.10 -7.44
N HIS A 85 -15.98 1.19 -8.12
CA HIS A 85 -16.02 2.53 -7.55
C HIS A 85 -16.46 3.54 -8.60
N ARG A 86 -17.69 4.04 -8.46
CA ARG A 86 -18.41 4.82 -9.48
C ARG A 86 -18.59 3.97 -10.76
N ASP A 87 -18.22 4.51 -11.92
CA ASP A 87 -18.31 3.82 -13.23
C ASP A 87 -16.96 3.18 -13.64
N THR A 88 -16.10 2.85 -12.67
CA THR A 88 -14.77 2.29 -12.91
C THR A 88 -14.44 1.22 -11.89
N GLU A 89 -13.66 0.24 -12.31
CA GLU A 89 -13.12 -0.81 -11.46
C GLU A 89 -11.65 -0.50 -11.16
N ILE A 90 -11.26 -0.53 -9.88
CA ILE A 90 -9.87 -0.35 -9.45
C ILE A 90 -9.37 -1.60 -8.73
N LEU A 91 -8.17 -2.07 -9.08
CA LEU A 91 -7.56 -3.19 -8.38
C LEU A 91 -7.08 -2.74 -6.99
N VAL A 92 -7.52 -3.45 -5.97
CA VAL A 92 -6.95 -3.37 -4.64
C VAL A 92 -5.93 -4.50 -4.50
N VAL A 93 -4.71 -4.15 -4.11
CA VAL A 93 -3.69 -5.11 -3.66
C VAL A 93 -3.47 -4.84 -2.17
N PRO A 94 -4.17 -5.56 -1.27
CA PRO A 94 -4.16 -5.24 0.15
C PRO A 94 -2.76 -5.21 0.75
N TYR A 95 -2.56 -4.32 1.71
CA TYR A 95 -1.34 -4.27 2.51
C TYR A 95 -1.59 -4.75 3.94
N SER A 96 -0.54 -5.08 4.67
CA SER A 96 -0.63 -5.44 6.09
C SER A 96 0.23 -4.52 6.94
N LYS A 97 -0.35 -4.08 8.05
CA LYS A 97 0.37 -3.41 9.15
C LYS A 97 0.73 -4.39 10.28
N ALA A 98 0.39 -5.68 10.13
CA ALA A 98 0.72 -6.70 11.13
C ALA A 98 2.19 -7.13 11.02
N LEU A 99 2.61 -7.61 9.84
CA LEU A 99 4.00 -7.93 9.54
C LEU A 99 4.72 -6.70 8.98
N ASN A 100 4.93 -5.71 9.84
CA ASN A 100 5.50 -4.43 9.46
C ASN A 100 6.48 -3.93 10.52
N ASP A 101 7.66 -3.50 10.10
CA ASP A 101 8.72 -3.04 11.00
C ASP A 101 8.33 -1.77 11.81
N SER A 102 7.33 -1.00 11.38
CA SER A 102 6.78 0.11 12.17
C SER A 102 6.27 -0.32 13.55
N ARG A 103 6.01 -1.61 13.75
CA ARG A 103 5.70 -2.22 15.05
C ARG A 103 6.84 -2.05 16.07
N TYR A 104 8.08 -1.82 15.67
CA TYR A 104 9.16 -1.43 16.60
C TYR A 104 8.92 -0.05 17.24
N LEU A 105 8.06 0.79 16.64
CA LEU A 105 7.79 2.16 17.06
C LEU A 105 6.44 2.32 17.77
N VAL A 106 5.62 1.27 17.84
CA VAL A 106 4.24 1.33 18.37
C VAL A 106 4.07 0.30 19.48
N ALA A 107 3.64 0.72 20.67
CA ALA A 107 3.40 -0.18 21.80
C ALA A 107 2.19 -1.11 21.55
N PRO A 108 2.24 -2.41 21.93
CA PRO A 108 3.36 -3.09 22.61
C PRO A 108 4.50 -3.53 21.68
N GLY A 109 4.27 -3.57 20.37
CA GLY A 109 5.32 -3.66 19.36
C GLY A 109 6.23 -4.89 19.41
N TYR A 110 7.30 -4.83 18.62
CA TYR A 110 8.41 -5.78 18.70
C TYR A 110 9.46 -5.28 19.67
N SER A 111 9.96 -6.16 20.54
CA SER A 111 10.98 -5.81 21.52
C SER A 111 12.40 -6.07 20.99
N ASN A 112 12.55 -6.98 20.02
CA ASN A 112 13.84 -7.30 19.42
C ASN A 112 13.71 -7.85 17.97
N PRO A 113 14.82 -7.99 17.22
CA PRO A 113 14.81 -8.51 15.85
C PRO A 113 14.22 -9.91 15.67
N ARG A 114 14.32 -10.76 16.70
CA ARG A 114 13.79 -12.13 16.63
C ARG A 114 12.27 -12.12 16.57
N ASP A 115 11.60 -11.25 17.31
CA ASP A 115 10.13 -11.22 17.37
C ASP A 115 9.52 -11.06 15.97
N PHE A 116 10.02 -10.09 15.19
CA PHE A 116 9.55 -9.87 13.82
C PHE A 116 9.85 -11.03 12.87
N ALA A 117 11.03 -11.65 13.00
CA ALA A 117 11.41 -12.79 12.19
C ALA A 117 10.54 -14.03 12.49
N GLU A 118 10.23 -14.27 13.76
CA GLU A 118 9.38 -15.37 14.20
C GLU A 118 7.93 -15.17 13.76
N ASP A 119 7.41 -13.95 13.84
CA ASP A 119 6.07 -13.60 13.32
C ASP A 119 6.00 -13.82 11.80
N CYS A 120 6.98 -13.30 11.04
CA CYS A 120 7.04 -13.52 9.60
C CYS A 120 7.09 -15.01 9.25
N ARG A 121 7.93 -15.78 9.94
CA ARG A 121 8.02 -17.23 9.70
C ARG A 121 6.70 -17.93 10.02
N SER A 122 6.09 -17.61 11.16
CA SER A 122 4.83 -18.22 11.58
C SER A 122 3.70 -17.93 10.60
N ALA A 123 3.63 -16.71 10.06
CA ALA A 123 2.64 -16.35 9.04
C ALA A 123 2.88 -17.10 7.73
N ILE A 124 4.13 -17.21 7.27
CA ILE A 124 4.48 -17.98 6.07
C ILE A 124 4.14 -19.47 6.26
N ASP A 125 4.53 -20.07 7.38
CA ASP A 125 4.25 -21.47 7.69
C ASP A 125 2.73 -21.73 7.73
N TYR A 126 1.96 -20.82 8.33
CA TYR A 126 0.50 -20.91 8.36
C TYR A 126 -0.10 -20.85 6.95
N MET A 127 0.27 -19.84 6.15
CA MET A 127 -0.25 -19.67 4.80
C MET A 127 0.13 -20.82 3.87
N LEU A 128 1.33 -21.39 4.03
CA LEU A 128 1.73 -22.60 3.30
C LEU A 128 0.91 -23.82 3.73
N SER A 129 0.58 -23.95 5.02
CA SER A 129 -0.17 -25.09 5.53
C SER A 129 -1.61 -25.14 5.05
N GLU A 130 -2.23 -23.99 4.80
CA GLU A 130 -3.60 -23.88 4.27
C GLU A 130 -3.66 -23.77 2.74
N ALA A 131 -2.51 -23.69 2.06
CA ALA A 131 -2.45 -23.47 0.61
C ALA A 131 -3.01 -24.66 -0.20
N ASP A 132 -2.89 -25.88 0.32
CA ASP A 132 -3.45 -27.08 -0.33
C ASP A 132 -4.99 -27.05 -0.37
N ASP A 133 -5.61 -26.40 0.63
CA ASP A 133 -7.08 -26.32 0.76
C ASP A 133 -7.65 -25.02 0.17
N THR A 134 -6.93 -23.91 0.31
CA THR A 134 -7.44 -22.55 -0.02
C THR A 134 -6.78 -21.93 -1.26
N GLY A 135 -5.75 -22.57 -1.81
CA GLY A 135 -4.87 -22.01 -2.83
C GLY A 135 -3.85 -21.03 -2.25
N GLY A 136 -2.90 -20.61 -3.10
CA GLY A 136 -1.89 -19.62 -2.71
C GLY A 136 -2.49 -18.22 -2.55
N ARG A 137 -2.17 -17.55 -1.45
CA ARG A 137 -2.58 -16.17 -1.15
C ARG A 137 -1.36 -15.26 -1.00
N MET A 138 -1.56 -13.94 -0.94
CA MET A 138 -0.46 -12.97 -0.81
C MET A 138 -0.18 -12.61 0.65
N LEU A 139 1.11 -12.40 0.95
CA LEU A 139 1.59 -11.86 2.21
C LEU A 139 2.47 -10.64 1.95
N THR A 140 2.20 -9.54 2.62
CA THR A 140 3.07 -8.35 2.56
C THR A 140 3.94 -8.26 3.80
N ILE A 141 5.23 -7.99 3.61
CA ILE A 141 6.18 -7.71 4.69
C ILE A 141 6.64 -6.26 4.52
N GLY A 142 6.39 -5.46 5.55
CA GLY A 142 6.67 -4.02 5.61
C GLY A 142 7.91 -3.65 6.37
#